data_AF-A0A8J4RYC8-F1
#
_entry.id   AF-A0A8J4RYC8-F1
#
_cell.length_a   1.000
_cell.length_b   1.000
_cell.length_c   1.000
_cell.angle_alpha   90.00
_cell.angle_beta   90.00
_cell.angle_gamma   90.00
#
_symmetry.space_group_name_H-M   'P 1'
#
loop_
_entity.id
_entity.type
_entity.pdbx_description
1 polymer ?
#
loop_
_entity_poly.entity_id
_entity_poly.type
_entity_poly.pdbx_seq_one_letter_code
_entity_poly.pdbx_strand_id
1 'polypeptide(L)'
;MMCIEETNLHESREEMESLILDDSSNGQSHSGAKVAPNHDDPLLSSSSSFMDPQNPNSISILSSHASFNAFLDPPSYAEAIFTSFDSSSNGHDQTPLFSSSSSNPRSSDYLQISVSDPQKEQELSNSLVPGGTTYYTYLITTRTSLPEFGGSGSEYSVRRRFKDVVTLSDRLSESYRGFFIPLRPDKSVVESQVMAKQEFVEQRRVSLEKYLRRLAAHPVIRRSEELRVFLEAKGKLPLPKSVDVASRVIDGAARLPRQLLGEEAIDVNEVAQPAKGGRDLLRMFRELKQAVSNDWGSAKPVVVEEDKWFLEKKEKLMEFEQELSNVSQQAESLVKAQQDMGETMGELGLAFVKLTKFETEEAVFDSQRERAGDMKNVATAAVKSSRLYRELNGQTVKHLEKLHEYLGIMLAVNNAFSDRSSALLTVQTLSSDLASLHLKIEKLEAASAKIFGGDRSRLRRIEELKETVRATEDAKICAVREYERIKENIRSELERHDKERHDDFMSMLRGFVVNQAGYAEKMANVWETLAEETNAYVKDGS
;
A
#
# COMPACT_ATOMS: atom_id res chain seq x y z
N MET A 1 51.41 -19.51 -23.18
CA MET A 1 52.70 -18.78 -23.24
C MET A 1 52.43 -17.28 -23.20
N MET A 2 52.17 -16.76 -22.01
CA MET A 2 52.71 -15.53 -21.45
C MET A 2 52.13 -15.44 -20.04
N CYS A 3 53.02 -15.46 -19.06
CA CYS A 3 52.77 -15.47 -17.63
C CYS A 3 53.23 -14.13 -17.04
N ILE A 4 52.88 -13.93 -15.76
CA ILE A 4 53.51 -13.03 -14.76
C ILE A 4 52.89 -11.61 -14.78
N GLU A 5 52.43 -10.99 -13.68
CA GLU A 5 52.85 -11.06 -12.26
C GLU A 5 51.71 -10.70 -11.29
N GLU A 6 51.58 -11.47 -10.20
CA GLU A 6 50.92 -11.07 -8.95
C GLU A 6 51.94 -10.31 -8.09
N THR A 7 51.53 -9.19 -7.49
CA THR A 7 52.22 -8.61 -6.33
C THR A 7 51.23 -8.32 -5.22
N ASN A 8 51.32 -9.12 -4.17
CA ASN A 8 50.86 -8.84 -2.81
C ASN A 8 51.67 -7.66 -2.24
N LEU A 9 51.03 -6.79 -1.44
CA LEU A 9 51.60 -6.28 -0.18
C LEU A 9 50.53 -5.59 0.68
N HIS A 10 50.52 -6.02 1.94
CA HIS A 10 49.83 -5.49 3.12
C HIS A 10 50.11 -4.00 3.39
N GLU A 11 49.09 -3.24 3.80
CA GLU A 11 49.14 -2.16 4.83
C GLU A 11 47.70 -1.69 5.11
N SER A 12 47.10 -2.08 6.23
CA SER A 12 47.04 -1.39 7.53
C SER A 12 45.83 -0.45 7.67
N ARG A 13 44.80 -1.03 8.29
CA ARG A 13 43.67 -0.43 9.00
C ARG A 13 44.18 0.55 10.06
N GLU A 14 43.86 1.84 9.92
CA GLU A 14 43.57 2.81 10.99
C GLU A 14 43.56 4.23 10.40
N GLU A 15 42.45 4.96 10.60
CA GLU A 15 42.30 6.42 10.71
C GLU A 15 40.85 6.82 10.37
N MET A 16 39.98 6.71 11.38
CA MET A 16 38.70 7.41 11.42
C MET A 16 38.58 7.94 12.84
N GLU A 17 39.09 9.15 13.08
CA GLU A 17 39.04 9.80 14.39
C GLU A 17 37.61 10.25 14.69
N SER A 18 37.01 9.59 15.68
CA SER A 18 35.82 10.00 16.39
C SER A 18 36.20 10.93 17.54
N LEU A 19 35.75 12.18 17.52
CA LEU A 19 35.82 13.06 18.69
C LEU A 19 34.62 12.79 19.62
N ILE A 20 34.90 12.05 20.70
CA ILE A 20 34.07 11.89 21.88
C ILE A 20 34.33 13.11 22.79
N LEU A 21 33.27 13.79 23.21
CA LEU A 21 33.34 14.84 24.23
C LEU A 21 33.25 14.19 25.62
N ASP A 22 34.34 14.28 26.37
CA ASP A 22 34.42 13.93 27.79
C ASP A 22 33.67 14.97 28.64
N ASP A 23 32.82 14.46 29.51
CA ASP A 23 32.25 15.16 30.66
C ASP A 23 32.95 14.63 31.92
N SER A 24 33.42 15.52 32.81
CA SER A 24 33.26 15.37 34.27
C SER A 24 34.09 16.36 35.10
N SER A 25 33.44 16.77 36.20
CA SER A 25 33.96 17.15 37.53
C SER A 25 34.04 18.66 37.82
N ASN A 26 33.57 19.21 38.94
CA ASN A 26 32.73 18.76 40.06
C ASN A 26 32.45 19.99 40.96
N GLY A 27 31.38 20.01 41.77
CA GLY A 27 31.38 20.74 43.07
C GLY A 27 30.26 21.74 43.40
N GLN A 28 29.25 21.22 44.11
CA GLN A 28 28.31 21.85 45.08
C GLN A 28 28.92 22.96 45.98
N SER A 29 28.26 23.91 46.67
CA SER A 29 26.87 24.18 47.11
C SER A 29 26.83 25.50 47.94
N HIS A 30 25.61 26.02 48.22
CA HIS A 30 25.15 26.83 49.38
C HIS A 30 24.74 28.33 49.23
N SER A 31 23.42 28.54 49.52
CA SER A 31 22.74 29.54 50.37
C SER A 31 22.76 31.06 50.09
N GLY A 32 21.55 31.64 50.05
CA GLY A 32 21.11 32.63 51.07
C GLY A 32 21.13 34.13 50.75
N ALA A 33 19.92 34.70 50.58
CA ALA A 33 19.43 36.02 51.05
C ALA A 33 20.05 37.36 50.55
N LYS A 34 19.14 38.19 49.99
CA LYS A 34 18.92 39.66 50.10
C LYS A 34 20.13 40.61 50.26
N VAL A 35 20.17 41.65 49.41
CA VAL A 35 20.12 43.11 49.73
C VAL A 35 20.39 43.92 48.43
N ALA A 36 19.47 44.84 48.11
CA ALA A 36 19.65 45.99 47.18
C ALA A 36 20.12 47.22 48.00
N PRO A 37 20.40 48.45 47.48
CA PRO A 37 20.08 49.01 46.15
C PRO A 37 21.17 49.95 45.56
N ASN A 38 20.96 50.43 44.33
CA ASN A 38 20.82 51.88 44.01
C ASN A 38 20.81 52.16 42.50
N HIS A 39 19.73 52.87 42.08
CA HIS A 39 19.64 54.03 41.17
C HIS A 39 20.24 53.92 39.74
N ASP A 40 19.56 54.27 38.64
CA ASP A 40 18.38 55.12 38.41
C ASP A 40 17.59 54.64 37.16
N ASP A 41 16.27 54.70 37.29
CA ASP A 41 15.27 54.82 36.21
C ASP A 41 14.68 56.25 36.39
N PRO A 42 14.21 56.96 35.34
CA PRO A 42 12.82 56.72 34.97
C PRO A 42 12.36 56.99 33.52
N LEU A 43 11.61 56.01 32.99
CA LEU A 43 10.16 56.05 32.67
C LEU A 43 9.66 57.01 31.55
N LEU A 44 8.59 56.74 30.76
CA LEU A 44 7.71 55.59 30.52
C LEU A 44 6.68 55.99 29.43
N SER A 45 6.19 54.96 28.72
CA SER A 45 4.78 54.62 28.37
C SER A 45 3.83 55.68 27.75
N SER A 46 2.91 55.33 26.85
CA SER A 46 1.89 54.30 27.07
C SER A 46 1.05 54.00 25.83
N SER A 47 0.61 52.75 25.77
CA SER A 47 -0.40 52.17 24.88
C SER A 47 -1.83 52.38 25.41
N SER A 48 -2.82 52.55 24.51
CA SER A 48 -4.22 52.22 24.80
C SER A 48 -5.04 51.95 23.52
N SER A 49 -6.09 51.17 23.69
CA SER A 49 -6.91 50.48 22.69
C SER A 49 -8.38 50.96 22.69
N PHE A 50 -9.08 50.70 21.58
CA PHE A 50 -10.54 50.68 21.31
C PHE A 50 -11.27 51.97 20.88
N MET A 51 -11.93 51.93 19.70
CA MET A 51 -13.41 51.99 19.48
C MET A 51 -13.77 52.25 17.99
N ASP A 52 -14.83 51.60 17.51
CA ASP A 52 -15.56 51.80 16.23
C ASP A 52 -16.69 52.84 16.44
N PRO A 53 -17.14 53.60 15.41
CA PRO A 53 -18.46 53.32 14.81
C PRO A 53 -18.69 53.73 13.31
N GLN A 54 -19.84 53.28 12.80
CA GLN A 54 -20.37 53.26 11.41
C GLN A 54 -20.80 54.59 10.70
N ASN A 55 -20.53 54.63 9.36
CA ASN A 55 -21.33 55.11 8.16
C ASN A 55 -21.55 56.62 7.84
N PRO A 56 -22.01 57.04 6.60
CA PRO A 56 -21.75 56.65 5.18
C PRO A 56 -21.36 57.85 4.23
N ASN A 57 -21.08 57.56 2.94
CA ASN A 57 -21.08 58.40 1.71
C ASN A 57 -19.74 58.77 1.01
N SER A 58 -19.47 57.98 -0.05
CA SER A 58 -19.04 58.34 -1.43
C SER A 58 -17.80 59.21 -1.67
N ILE A 59 -16.81 58.65 -2.39
CA ILE A 59 -16.53 58.95 -3.82
C ILE A 59 -15.59 57.87 -4.40
N SER A 60 -15.94 57.46 -5.62
CA SER A 60 -15.32 56.44 -6.47
C SER A 60 -13.94 56.81 -7.01
N ILE A 61 -12.96 55.91 -6.87
CA ILE A 61 -11.86 55.73 -7.84
C ILE A 61 -11.68 54.23 -8.06
N LEU A 62 -12.18 53.75 -9.20
CA LEU A 62 -11.87 52.43 -9.74
C LEU A 62 -10.68 52.55 -10.70
N SER A 63 -9.87 51.48 -10.69
CA SER A 63 -9.04 50.98 -11.80
C SER A 63 -7.52 51.06 -11.60
N SER A 64 -6.97 50.04 -10.91
CA SER A 64 -5.62 49.49 -11.16
C SER A 64 -5.29 48.25 -10.31
N HIS A 65 -6.10 47.90 -9.31
CA HIS A 65 -5.80 46.79 -8.38
C HIS A 65 -6.25 45.37 -8.81
N ALA A 66 -6.90 45.21 -9.97
CA ALA A 66 -7.46 43.92 -10.37
C ALA A 66 -6.43 42.90 -10.91
N SER A 67 -5.26 43.34 -11.38
CA SER A 67 -4.29 42.44 -12.04
C SER A 67 -3.31 41.75 -11.09
N PHE A 68 -3.16 42.20 -9.84
CA PHE A 68 -2.15 41.68 -8.90
C PHE A 68 -2.69 40.70 -7.86
N ASN A 69 -4.00 40.72 -7.57
CA ASN A 69 -4.60 39.83 -6.56
C ASN A 69 -4.89 38.40 -7.06
N ALA A 70 -4.77 38.12 -8.35
CA ALA A 70 -4.96 36.77 -8.90
C ALA A 70 -3.79 35.81 -8.61
N PHE A 71 -2.73 36.27 -7.92
CA PHE A 71 -1.49 35.50 -7.68
C PHE A 71 -1.36 34.96 -6.25
N LEU A 72 -2.35 35.21 -5.38
CA LEU A 72 -2.22 34.98 -3.93
C LEU A 72 -3.24 34.02 -3.33
N ASP A 73 -4.09 33.36 -4.13
CA ASP A 73 -4.89 32.24 -3.60
C ASP A 73 -4.10 30.93 -3.78
N PRO A 74 -3.66 30.27 -2.69
CA PRO A 74 -3.15 28.92 -2.79
C PRO A 74 -4.32 27.97 -3.10
N PRO A 75 -4.22 27.10 -4.11
CA PRO A 75 -5.21 26.05 -4.26
C PRO A 75 -5.15 25.16 -3.01
N SER A 76 -6.31 24.89 -2.43
CA SER A 76 -6.46 23.84 -1.43
C SER A 76 -5.90 22.53 -1.99
N TYR A 77 -5.19 21.77 -1.17
CA TYR A 77 -4.50 20.50 -1.50
C TYR A 77 -5.35 19.50 -2.32
N ALA A 78 -6.68 19.65 -2.30
CA ALA A 78 -7.63 18.85 -3.06
C ALA A 78 -7.65 19.12 -4.60
N GLU A 79 -7.15 20.25 -5.12
CA GLU A 79 -7.22 20.55 -6.57
C GLU A 79 -5.97 20.17 -7.39
N ALA A 80 -4.87 19.78 -6.75
CA ALA A 80 -3.64 19.40 -7.46
C ALA A 80 -3.70 18.02 -8.16
N ILE A 81 -4.83 17.29 -8.07
CA ILE A 81 -5.01 15.99 -8.72
C ILE A 81 -5.79 16.08 -10.05
N PHE A 82 -6.45 17.20 -10.36
CA PHE A 82 -7.32 17.26 -11.55
C PHE A 82 -7.25 18.59 -12.31
N THR A 83 -6.10 18.92 -12.89
CA THR A 83 -6.05 19.73 -14.13
C THR A 83 -4.77 19.40 -14.90
N SER A 84 -4.86 18.47 -15.84
CA SER A 84 -3.99 18.52 -17.02
C SER A 84 -4.75 19.33 -18.05
N PHE A 85 -4.25 20.51 -18.41
CA PHE A 85 -4.73 21.19 -19.60
C PHE A 85 -3.59 21.75 -20.43
N ASP A 86 -3.67 21.36 -21.69
CA ASP A 86 -2.88 21.70 -22.86
C ASP A 86 -3.48 22.97 -23.50
N SER A 87 -2.65 23.93 -23.92
CA SER A 87 -2.99 24.98 -24.91
C SER A 87 -1.81 25.95 -25.08
N SER A 88 -1.40 26.42 -26.26
CA SER A 88 -1.79 26.16 -27.66
C SER A 88 -0.80 26.92 -28.57
N SER A 89 -0.24 26.27 -29.61
CA SER A 89 -0.13 26.88 -30.95
C SER A 89 0.09 25.82 -32.06
N ASN A 90 -0.92 25.73 -32.94
CA ASN A 90 -0.97 25.18 -34.30
C ASN A 90 -0.64 23.69 -34.58
N GLY A 91 -1.69 22.86 -34.56
CA GLY A 91 -2.25 22.19 -35.74
C GLY A 91 -1.43 21.13 -36.48
N HIS A 92 -1.48 19.87 -36.03
CA HIS A 92 -1.83 18.70 -36.84
C HIS A 92 -2.02 17.45 -35.95
N ASP A 93 -3.07 16.67 -36.19
CA ASP A 93 -3.41 15.40 -35.53
C ASP A 93 -2.20 14.47 -35.31
N GLN A 94 -1.79 14.24 -34.05
CA GLN A 94 -1.01 13.07 -33.65
C GLN A 94 -1.35 12.62 -32.22
N THR A 95 -1.94 11.43 -32.13
CA THR A 95 -2.09 10.60 -30.92
C THR A 95 -0.75 10.38 -30.21
N PRO A 96 -0.68 10.30 -28.86
CA PRO A 96 0.60 10.04 -28.18
C PRO A 96 1.01 8.57 -28.37
N LEU A 97 2.00 8.37 -29.24
CA LEU A 97 2.73 7.12 -29.43
C LEU A 97 3.69 6.90 -28.26
N PHE A 98 3.37 5.97 -27.37
CA PHE A 98 4.38 5.25 -26.60
C PHE A 98 4.98 4.19 -27.52
N SER A 99 6.23 4.39 -27.97
CA SER A 99 7.00 3.37 -28.72
C SER A 99 7.90 2.65 -27.71
N SER A 100 7.55 1.47 -27.22
CA SER A 100 7.67 0.14 -27.86
C SER A 100 9.11 -0.39 -27.90
N SER A 101 9.40 -1.32 -26.99
CA SER A 101 10.38 -2.38 -27.21
C SER A 101 9.95 -3.21 -28.43
N SER A 102 10.88 -3.42 -29.35
CA SER A 102 10.63 -4.08 -30.64
C SER A 102 10.51 -5.60 -30.50
N SER A 103 9.29 -6.13 -30.68
CA SER A 103 9.06 -7.43 -31.32
C SER A 103 7.66 -7.46 -31.97
N ASN A 104 7.59 -7.91 -33.23
CA ASN A 104 6.43 -7.77 -34.12
C ASN A 104 5.20 -8.66 -33.74
N PRO A 105 3.99 -8.35 -34.26
CA PRO A 105 2.72 -8.54 -33.56
C PRO A 105 1.95 -9.80 -33.96
N ARG A 106 1.56 -10.57 -32.95
CA ARG A 106 0.34 -11.40 -32.96
C ARG A 106 -0.44 -10.94 -31.74
N SER A 107 -1.59 -10.28 -31.95
CA SER A 107 -2.57 -9.82 -30.94
C SER A 107 -2.09 -9.96 -29.49
N SER A 108 -1.46 -8.92 -28.93
CA SER A 108 -1.08 -8.95 -27.52
C SER A 108 -2.35 -9.09 -26.69
N ASP A 109 -2.52 -10.23 -26.04
CA ASP A 109 -3.62 -10.51 -25.14
C ASP A 109 -3.68 -9.45 -24.04
N TYR A 110 -4.63 -8.52 -24.15
CA TYR A 110 -4.84 -7.46 -23.16
C TYR A 110 -6.16 -7.63 -22.41
N LEU A 111 -6.15 -7.23 -21.14
CA LEU A 111 -7.33 -7.11 -20.28
C LEU A 111 -7.29 -5.73 -19.62
N GLN A 112 -7.97 -4.76 -20.24
CA GLN A 112 -8.02 -3.38 -19.75
C GLN A 112 -9.29 -3.16 -18.94
N ILE A 113 -9.13 -2.66 -17.72
CA ILE A 113 -10.22 -2.38 -16.80
C ILE A 113 -10.20 -0.90 -16.41
N SER A 114 -11.37 -0.27 -16.44
CA SER A 114 -11.62 1.07 -15.88
C SER A 114 -12.80 1.04 -14.92
N VAL A 115 -12.77 1.93 -13.92
CA VAL A 115 -13.83 2.07 -12.92
C VAL A 115 -14.29 3.51 -12.92
N SER A 116 -15.58 3.76 -13.12
CA SER A 116 -16.13 5.10 -13.32
C SER A 116 -17.52 5.25 -12.69
N ASP A 117 -18.11 6.44 -12.81
CA ASP A 117 -19.52 6.72 -12.51
C ASP A 117 -19.96 6.19 -11.13
N PRO A 118 -19.45 6.75 -10.02
CA PRO A 118 -19.91 6.34 -8.70
C PRO A 118 -21.37 6.76 -8.49
N GLN A 119 -22.25 5.80 -8.25
CA GLN A 119 -23.68 6.04 -8.02
C GLN A 119 -24.09 5.57 -6.64
N LYS A 120 -24.94 6.36 -5.98
CA LYS A 120 -25.52 6.00 -4.69
C LYS A 120 -26.81 5.22 -4.94
N GLU A 121 -26.82 3.96 -4.55
CA GLU A 121 -27.98 3.09 -4.61
C GLU A 121 -28.56 2.86 -3.20
N GLN A 122 -29.87 2.69 -3.13
CA GLN A 122 -30.58 2.32 -1.91
C GLN A 122 -31.10 0.89 -2.05
N GLU A 123 -30.71 0.01 -1.13
CA GLU A 123 -31.26 -1.34 -1.10
C GLU A 123 -32.73 -1.27 -0.66
N LEU A 124 -33.64 -1.47 -1.60
CA LEU A 124 -35.05 -1.77 -1.33
C LEU A 124 -35.14 -3.24 -0.95
N SER A 125 -34.65 -3.62 0.24
CA SER A 125 -35.01 -4.93 0.78
C SER A 125 -36.49 -4.89 1.15
N ASN A 126 -37.23 -5.97 0.90
CA ASN A 126 -38.61 -6.18 1.36
C ASN A 126 -38.70 -6.32 2.90
N SER A 127 -37.85 -5.62 3.64
CA SER A 127 -37.83 -5.60 5.08
C SER A 127 -38.80 -4.53 5.57
N LEU A 128 -39.71 -4.93 6.47
CA LEU A 128 -40.75 -4.11 7.08
C LEU A 128 -40.23 -2.91 7.92
N VAL A 129 -38.93 -2.65 7.92
CA VAL A 129 -38.28 -1.61 8.73
C VAL A 129 -37.97 -0.40 7.84
N PRO A 130 -38.50 0.80 8.15
CA PRO A 130 -38.15 2.03 7.44
C PRO A 130 -36.67 2.34 7.63
N GLY A 131 -35.85 2.11 6.59
CA GLY A 131 -34.41 2.42 6.63
C GLY A 131 -33.54 1.52 5.74
N GLY A 132 -33.74 1.55 4.42
CA GLY A 132 -32.89 0.81 3.48
C GLY A 132 -31.42 1.22 3.58
N THR A 133 -30.50 0.25 3.61
CA THR A 133 -29.06 0.54 3.64
C THR A 133 -28.63 1.14 2.30
N THR A 134 -28.04 2.34 2.33
CA THR A 134 -27.47 2.97 1.12
C THR A 134 -26.03 2.53 0.91
N TYR A 135 -25.64 2.36 -0.35
CA TYR A 135 -24.27 2.01 -0.73
C TYR A 135 -23.90 2.62 -2.07
N TYR A 136 -22.61 2.70 -2.36
CA TYR A 136 -22.11 3.15 -3.65
C TYR A 136 -21.80 1.95 -4.55
N THR A 137 -22.20 2.07 -5.81
CA THR A 137 -21.86 1.18 -6.92
C THR A 137 -21.03 1.92 -7.95
N TYR A 138 -20.10 1.20 -8.58
CA TYR A 138 -19.18 1.74 -9.57
C TYR A 138 -19.39 1.02 -10.89
N LEU A 139 -19.30 1.75 -12.00
CA LEU A 139 -19.33 1.20 -13.35
C LEU A 139 -17.95 0.66 -13.70
N ILE A 140 -17.83 -0.66 -13.75
CA ILE A 140 -16.62 -1.36 -14.19
C ILE A 140 -16.75 -1.65 -15.67
N THR A 141 -15.87 -1.07 -16.48
CA THR A 141 -15.80 -1.33 -17.92
C THR A 141 -14.56 -2.15 -18.21
N THR A 142 -14.73 -3.25 -18.93
CA THR A 142 -13.68 -4.19 -19.29
C THR A 142 -13.60 -4.28 -20.80
N ARG A 143 -12.39 -4.07 -21.34
CA ARG A 143 -12.06 -4.27 -22.74
C ARG A 143 -10.98 -5.32 -22.82
N THR A 144 -11.18 -6.33 -23.65
CA THR A 144 -10.29 -7.48 -23.67
C THR A 144 -10.17 -8.08 -25.06
N SER A 145 -9.01 -8.66 -25.33
CA SER A 145 -8.80 -9.52 -26.50
C SER A 145 -8.67 -11.00 -26.14
N LEU A 146 -8.83 -11.33 -24.85
CA LEU A 146 -8.68 -12.69 -24.34
C LEU A 146 -9.79 -13.61 -24.86
N PRO A 147 -9.45 -14.83 -25.33
CA PRO A 147 -10.44 -15.79 -25.82
C PRO A 147 -11.40 -16.25 -24.72
N GLU A 148 -10.97 -16.27 -23.46
CA GLU A 148 -11.80 -16.62 -22.31
C GLU A 148 -12.97 -15.65 -22.08
N PHE A 149 -12.89 -14.44 -22.64
CA PHE A 149 -13.90 -13.37 -22.54
C PHE A 149 -14.60 -13.12 -23.89
N GLY A 150 -14.84 -14.16 -24.68
CA GLY A 150 -15.56 -14.05 -25.95
C GLY A 150 -14.74 -13.56 -27.16
N GLY A 151 -13.42 -13.35 -27.02
CA GLY A 151 -12.51 -13.10 -28.14
C GLY A 151 -12.10 -11.63 -28.35
N SER A 152 -11.53 -11.34 -29.52
CA SER A 152 -10.92 -10.04 -29.83
C SER A 152 -11.95 -8.91 -29.91
N GLY A 153 -11.82 -7.90 -29.05
CA GLY A 153 -12.63 -6.69 -29.09
C GLY A 153 -13.88 -6.72 -28.22
N SER A 154 -14.02 -7.69 -27.31
CA SER A 154 -15.13 -7.73 -26.36
C SER A 154 -15.07 -6.55 -25.37
N GLU A 155 -16.21 -5.86 -25.22
CA GLU A 155 -16.42 -4.81 -24.23
C GLU A 155 -17.62 -5.15 -23.35
N TYR A 156 -17.39 -5.16 -22.03
CA TYR A 156 -18.41 -5.44 -21.03
C TYR A 156 -18.44 -4.31 -20.01
N SER A 157 -19.65 -3.96 -19.55
CA SER A 157 -19.84 -3.01 -18.47
C SER A 157 -20.79 -3.58 -17.42
N VAL A 158 -20.34 -3.61 -16.17
CA VAL A 158 -21.12 -4.10 -15.02
C VAL A 158 -21.03 -3.13 -13.86
N ARG A 159 -22.12 -2.99 -13.10
CA ARG A 159 -22.12 -2.23 -11.84
C ARG A 159 -21.80 -3.15 -10.68
N ARG A 160 -20.86 -2.73 -9.83
CA ARG A 160 -20.42 -3.47 -8.64
C ARG A 160 -20.31 -2.56 -7.43
N ARG A 161 -20.69 -3.05 -6.25
CA ARG A 161 -20.42 -2.38 -4.97
C ARG A 161 -19.10 -2.87 -4.38
N PHE A 162 -18.54 -2.13 -3.44
CA PHE A 162 -17.32 -2.53 -2.75
C PHE A 162 -17.40 -3.94 -2.11
N LYS A 163 -18.58 -4.33 -1.58
CA LYS A 163 -18.80 -5.66 -1.00
C LYS A 163 -18.63 -6.81 -2.01
N ASP A 164 -18.92 -6.54 -3.28
CA ASP A 164 -18.72 -7.51 -4.36
C ASP A 164 -17.23 -7.74 -4.60
N VAL A 165 -16.43 -6.67 -4.54
CA VAL A 165 -14.97 -6.72 -4.66
C VAL A 165 -14.35 -7.48 -3.48
N VAL A 166 -14.88 -7.30 -2.27
CA VAL A 166 -14.47 -8.11 -1.11
C VAL A 166 -14.75 -9.59 -1.36
N THR A 167 -15.93 -9.92 -1.89
CA THR A 167 -16.29 -11.31 -2.23
C THR A 167 -15.34 -11.88 -3.28
N LEU A 168 -15.03 -11.11 -4.34
CA LEU A 168 -14.03 -11.51 -5.34
C LEU A 168 -12.67 -11.81 -4.69
N SER A 169 -12.17 -10.88 -3.87
CA SER A 169 -10.89 -11.02 -3.19
C SER A 169 -10.83 -12.26 -2.30
N ASP A 170 -11.89 -12.54 -1.53
CA ASP A 170 -11.96 -13.71 -0.67
C ASP A 170 -11.95 -15.01 -1.50
N ARG A 171 -12.68 -15.06 -2.62
CA ARG A 171 -12.71 -16.23 -3.53
C ARG A 171 -11.39 -16.45 -4.26
N LEU A 172 -10.72 -15.38 -4.66
CA LEU A 172 -9.38 -15.46 -5.24
C LEU A 172 -8.37 -16.00 -4.22
N SER A 173 -8.40 -15.50 -2.97
CA SER A 173 -7.52 -16.01 -1.91
C SER A 173 -7.78 -17.48 -1.57
N GLU A 174 -9.03 -17.93 -1.66
CA GLU A 174 -9.43 -19.31 -1.42
C GLU A 174 -8.97 -20.26 -2.53
N SER A 175 -9.08 -19.84 -3.79
CA SER A 175 -8.86 -20.71 -4.96
C SER A 175 -7.41 -20.70 -5.45
N TYR A 176 -6.70 -19.58 -5.25
CA TYR A 176 -5.32 -19.37 -5.72
C TYR A 176 -4.35 -19.23 -4.55
N ARG A 177 -4.42 -20.16 -3.59
CA ARG A 177 -3.46 -20.23 -2.48
C ARG A 177 -2.02 -20.34 -2.97
N GLY A 178 -1.12 -19.62 -2.30
CA GLY A 178 0.30 -19.54 -2.67
C GLY A 178 0.62 -18.57 -3.80
N PHE A 179 -0.37 -17.92 -4.43
CA PHE A 179 -0.13 -16.84 -5.41
C PHE A 179 0.02 -15.47 -4.74
N PHE A 180 0.83 -14.57 -5.31
CA PHE A 180 0.98 -13.20 -4.82
C PHE A 180 -0.15 -12.31 -5.34
N ILE A 181 -1.35 -12.58 -4.84
CA ILE A 181 -2.56 -11.86 -5.24
C ILE A 181 -2.51 -10.44 -4.67
N PRO A 182 -2.62 -9.39 -5.51
CA PRO A 182 -2.73 -8.02 -5.04
C PRO A 182 -3.74 -7.89 -3.90
N LEU A 183 -3.43 -7.06 -2.89
CA LEU A 183 -4.39 -6.79 -1.84
C LEU A 183 -5.50 -5.87 -2.32
N ARG A 184 -6.72 -6.16 -1.88
CA ARG A 184 -7.86 -5.26 -2.05
C ARG A 184 -7.66 -3.98 -1.24
N PRO A 185 -8.26 -2.85 -1.64
CA PRO A 185 -8.29 -1.65 -0.82
C PRO A 185 -8.98 -1.90 0.51
N ASP A 186 -8.54 -1.21 1.56
CA ASP A 186 -9.11 -1.37 2.90
C ASP A 186 -10.53 -0.85 3.01
N LYS A 187 -11.29 -1.50 3.90
CA LYS A 187 -12.61 -1.01 4.33
C LYS A 187 -12.40 0.11 5.35
N SER A 188 -11.86 1.24 4.92
CA SER A 188 -11.65 2.38 5.81
C SER A 188 -12.99 3.01 6.19
N VAL A 189 -13.46 2.70 7.40
CA VAL A 189 -14.63 3.35 8.02
C VAL A 189 -14.23 4.71 8.59
N VAL A 190 -12.97 4.85 8.99
CA VAL A 190 -12.41 6.09 9.57
C VAL A 190 -12.27 7.16 8.49
N GLU A 191 -11.68 6.85 7.34
CA GLU A 191 -11.61 7.80 6.20
C GLU A 191 -13.01 8.23 5.74
N SER A 192 -13.97 7.30 5.74
CA SER A 192 -15.37 7.61 5.40
C SER A 192 -16.03 8.63 6.33
N GLN A 193 -15.53 8.78 7.55
CA GLN A 193 -16.07 9.68 8.57
C GLN A 193 -15.30 11.01 8.61
N VAL A 194 -14.01 10.99 8.29
CA VAL A 194 -13.12 12.16 8.37
C VAL A 194 -13.05 12.93 7.05
N MET A 195 -13.21 12.25 5.90
CA MET A 195 -13.12 12.88 4.58
C MET A 195 -14.49 13.37 4.08
N ALA A 196 -14.46 14.34 3.18
CA ALA A 196 -15.66 14.75 2.46
C ALA A 196 -16.23 13.55 1.70
N LYS A 197 -17.56 13.35 1.74
CA LYS A 197 -18.22 12.17 1.15
C LYS A 197 -17.86 11.93 -0.32
N GLN A 198 -17.69 13.02 -1.08
CA GLN A 198 -17.35 12.95 -2.52
C GLN A 198 -15.90 12.54 -2.73
N GLU A 199 -14.97 13.08 -1.94
CA GLU A 199 -13.54 12.75 -1.97
C GLU A 199 -13.31 11.27 -1.62
N PHE A 200 -13.98 10.78 -0.58
CA PHE A 200 -13.91 9.37 -0.18
C PHE A 200 -14.40 8.41 -1.28
N VAL A 201 -15.48 8.77 -1.96
CA VAL A 201 -16.05 7.95 -3.04
C VAL A 201 -15.09 7.93 -4.24
N GLU A 202 -14.48 9.05 -4.57
CA GLU A 202 -13.51 9.14 -5.66
C GLU A 202 -12.19 8.40 -5.33
N GLN A 203 -11.64 8.57 -4.13
CA GLN A 203 -10.47 7.84 -3.67
C GLN A 203 -10.70 6.32 -3.71
N ARG A 204 -11.90 5.87 -3.30
CA ARG A 204 -12.29 4.47 -3.41
C ARG A 204 -12.39 4.02 -4.86
N ARG A 205 -12.95 4.83 -5.77
CA ARG A 205 -13.02 4.52 -7.20
C ARG A 205 -11.61 4.29 -7.77
N VAL A 206 -10.68 5.21 -7.52
CA VAL A 206 -9.26 5.11 -7.93
C VAL A 206 -8.62 3.83 -7.39
N SER A 207 -8.81 3.55 -6.10
CA SER A 207 -8.22 2.38 -5.43
C SER A 207 -8.77 1.07 -6.00
N LEU A 208 -10.07 1.01 -6.30
CA LEU A 208 -10.71 -0.13 -6.95
C LEU A 208 -10.18 -0.36 -8.37
N GLU A 209 -10.02 0.72 -9.14
CA GLU A 209 -9.43 0.66 -10.48
C GLU A 209 -8.00 0.12 -10.45
N LYS A 210 -7.17 0.66 -9.54
CA LYS A 210 -5.80 0.21 -9.32
C LYS A 210 -5.75 -1.27 -8.94
N TYR A 211 -6.62 -1.71 -8.03
CA TYR A 211 -6.73 -3.11 -7.63
C TYR A 211 -7.08 -4.04 -8.80
N LEU A 212 -8.15 -3.74 -9.55
CA LEU A 212 -8.61 -4.58 -10.65
C LEU A 212 -7.60 -4.64 -11.79
N ARG A 213 -6.93 -3.53 -12.11
CA ARG A 213 -5.83 -3.51 -13.08
C ARG A 213 -4.66 -4.39 -12.67
N ARG A 214 -4.31 -4.40 -11.38
CA ARG A 214 -3.27 -5.31 -10.86
C ARG A 214 -3.68 -6.77 -10.96
N LEU A 215 -4.94 -7.11 -10.70
CA LEU A 215 -5.45 -8.47 -10.94
C LEU A 215 -5.35 -8.86 -12.42
N ALA A 216 -5.68 -7.94 -13.34
CA ALA A 216 -5.59 -8.15 -14.78
C ALA A 216 -4.15 -8.25 -15.31
N ALA A 217 -3.19 -7.64 -14.63
CA ALA A 217 -1.77 -7.75 -14.96
C ALA A 217 -1.17 -9.10 -14.53
N HIS A 218 -1.71 -9.71 -13.46
CA HIS A 218 -1.17 -10.97 -12.92
C HIS A 218 -1.42 -12.15 -13.91
N PRO A 219 -0.38 -12.89 -14.34
CA PRO A 219 -0.48 -13.87 -15.43
C PRO A 219 -1.52 -14.99 -15.24
N VAL A 220 -1.66 -15.48 -14.01
CA VAL A 220 -2.65 -16.51 -13.63
C VAL A 220 -4.01 -15.90 -13.31
N ILE A 221 -4.07 -14.91 -12.42
CA ILE A 221 -5.35 -14.33 -11.95
C ILE A 221 -6.14 -13.66 -13.07
N ARG A 222 -5.48 -13.08 -14.08
CA ARG A 222 -6.18 -12.48 -15.24
C ARG A 222 -7.04 -13.47 -16.03
N ARG A 223 -6.74 -14.77 -15.93
CA ARG A 223 -7.47 -15.87 -16.58
C ARG A 223 -8.39 -16.64 -15.62
N SER A 224 -8.54 -16.14 -14.39
CA SER A 224 -9.35 -16.81 -13.38
C SER A 224 -10.84 -16.80 -13.72
N GLU A 225 -11.53 -17.89 -13.38
CA GLU A 225 -12.98 -17.99 -13.51
C GLU A 225 -13.66 -16.90 -12.67
N GLU A 226 -13.14 -16.68 -11.46
CA GLU A 226 -13.64 -15.75 -10.45
C GLU A 226 -13.63 -14.30 -10.95
N LEU A 227 -12.51 -13.86 -11.54
CA LEU A 227 -12.41 -12.51 -12.10
C LEU A 227 -13.33 -12.35 -13.31
N ARG A 228 -13.37 -13.32 -14.22
CA ARG A 228 -14.23 -13.24 -15.40
C ARG A 228 -15.72 -13.20 -15.04
N VAL A 229 -16.20 -14.05 -14.12
CA VAL A 229 -17.57 -13.97 -13.60
C VAL A 229 -17.84 -12.61 -12.97
N PHE A 230 -16.88 -12.06 -12.21
CA PHE A 230 -17.01 -10.75 -11.60
C PHE A 230 -17.12 -9.61 -12.63
N LEU A 231 -16.44 -9.71 -13.78
CA LEU A 231 -16.47 -8.68 -14.84
C LEU A 231 -17.66 -8.82 -15.80
N GLU A 232 -18.19 -10.04 -16.00
CA GLU A 232 -19.24 -10.29 -17.00
C GLU A 232 -20.66 -10.45 -16.43
N ALA A 233 -20.80 -11.05 -15.24
CA ALA A 233 -22.13 -11.48 -14.75
C ALA A 233 -23.05 -10.29 -14.44
N LYS A 234 -24.18 -10.16 -15.14
CA LYS A 234 -25.17 -9.12 -14.84
C LYS A 234 -25.96 -9.46 -13.57
N GLY A 235 -26.19 -8.47 -12.71
CA GLY A 235 -26.96 -8.63 -11.48
C GLY A 235 -26.16 -9.17 -10.29
N LYS A 236 -26.82 -9.93 -9.41
CA LYS A 236 -26.22 -10.48 -8.18
C LYS A 236 -25.12 -11.48 -8.56
N LEU A 237 -23.93 -11.32 -8.00
CA LEU A 237 -22.82 -12.22 -8.27
C LEU A 237 -23.19 -13.67 -7.96
N PRO A 238 -23.05 -14.60 -8.92
CA PRO A 238 -23.28 -16.02 -8.70
C PRO A 238 -22.07 -16.69 -8.02
N LEU A 239 -21.16 -15.91 -7.42
CA LEU A 239 -20.05 -16.46 -6.64
C LEU A 239 -20.60 -16.96 -5.30
N PRO A 240 -20.42 -18.26 -4.97
CA PRO A 240 -20.75 -18.75 -3.64
C PRO A 240 -20.00 -17.92 -2.59
N LYS A 241 -20.65 -17.59 -1.48
CA LYS A 241 -19.97 -16.93 -0.37
C LYS A 241 -18.86 -17.86 0.14
N SER A 242 -17.67 -17.31 0.39
CA SER A 242 -16.54 -18.08 0.92
C SER A 242 -16.95 -18.83 2.18
N VAL A 243 -16.61 -20.12 2.25
CA VAL A 243 -16.76 -20.91 3.47
C VAL A 243 -15.57 -20.57 4.36
N ASP A 244 -15.86 -20.09 5.58
CA ASP A 244 -14.87 -19.60 6.55
C ASP A 244 -13.77 -20.64 6.77
N VAL A 245 -12.53 -20.21 6.99
CA VAL A 245 -11.37 -21.10 7.17
C VAL A 245 -11.61 -22.06 8.33
N ALA A 246 -12.23 -21.58 9.41
CA ALA A 246 -12.68 -22.40 10.53
C ALA A 246 -13.65 -23.51 10.09
N SER A 247 -14.56 -23.21 9.17
CA SER A 247 -15.50 -24.19 8.61
C SER A 247 -14.82 -25.23 7.73
N ARG A 248 -13.61 -24.98 7.17
CA ARG A 248 -12.86 -25.99 6.40
C ARG A 248 -12.04 -26.93 7.29
N VAL A 249 -11.47 -26.41 8.38
CA VAL A 249 -10.83 -27.25 9.40
C VAL A 249 -11.89 -28.11 10.10
N ILE A 250 -13.09 -27.54 10.31
CA ILE A 250 -14.24 -28.28 10.84
C ILE A 250 -14.85 -29.22 9.79
N ASP A 251 -15.00 -28.88 8.51
CA ASP A 251 -15.53 -29.81 7.49
C ASP A 251 -14.57 -30.97 7.20
N GLY A 252 -13.26 -30.71 7.23
CA GLY A 252 -12.22 -31.75 7.21
C GLY A 252 -12.28 -32.70 8.42
N ALA A 253 -12.77 -32.22 9.57
CA ALA A 253 -13.00 -33.02 10.77
C ALA A 253 -14.45 -33.54 10.91
N ALA A 254 -15.42 -32.97 10.19
CA ALA A 254 -16.85 -33.21 10.33
C ALA A 254 -17.43 -34.13 9.25
N ARG A 255 -16.64 -34.56 8.27
CA ARG A 255 -16.97 -35.66 7.35
C ARG A 255 -16.72 -37.05 7.95
N LEU A 256 -16.92 -37.19 9.26
CA LEU A 256 -17.19 -38.49 9.88
C LEU A 256 -18.65 -38.88 9.58
N PRO A 257 -18.97 -40.15 9.27
CA PRO A 257 -20.34 -40.59 9.11
C PRO A 257 -21.15 -40.29 10.39
N ARG A 258 -22.06 -39.31 10.32
CA ARG A 258 -22.97 -38.89 11.41
C ARG A 258 -24.08 -39.92 11.73
N GLN A 259 -23.82 -41.21 11.63
CA GLN A 259 -24.80 -42.27 11.96
C GLN A 259 -24.66 -42.85 13.38
N LEU A 260 -23.93 -42.20 14.29
CA LEU A 260 -23.68 -42.73 15.64
C LEU A 260 -24.15 -41.84 16.81
N LEU A 261 -24.84 -40.74 16.56
CA LEU A 261 -25.46 -39.93 17.61
C LEU A 261 -26.91 -39.67 17.21
N GLY A 262 -27.82 -40.47 17.77
CA GLY A 262 -29.24 -40.19 17.69
C GLY A 262 -29.57 -38.99 18.57
N GLU A 263 -30.09 -37.93 17.95
CA GLU A 263 -31.06 -36.98 18.52
C GLU A 263 -31.56 -36.06 17.40
N GLU A 264 -32.77 -35.55 17.59
CA GLU A 264 -33.72 -35.09 16.56
C GLU A 264 -33.27 -33.88 15.72
N ALA A 265 -33.82 -33.81 14.50
CA ALA A 265 -33.58 -32.76 13.53
C ALA A 265 -34.12 -31.40 14.02
N ILE A 266 -33.27 -30.36 13.96
CA ILE A 266 -33.70 -28.96 13.98
C ILE A 266 -33.32 -28.35 12.64
N ASP A 267 -34.33 -27.83 11.97
CA ASP A 267 -34.28 -27.05 10.73
C ASP A 267 -33.46 -25.78 10.93
N VAL A 268 -32.44 -25.55 10.10
CA VAL A 268 -31.60 -24.35 10.14
C VAL A 268 -31.91 -23.51 8.91
N ASN A 269 -33.05 -22.82 8.99
CA ASN A 269 -33.29 -21.62 8.21
C ASN A 269 -33.47 -20.46 9.21
N GLU A 270 -32.88 -19.31 8.86
CA GLU A 270 -32.83 -18.05 9.61
C GLU A 270 -31.73 -17.83 10.66
N VAL A 271 -31.19 -16.60 10.57
CA VAL A 271 -30.27 -15.90 11.46
C VAL A 271 -28.78 -16.19 11.28
N ALA A 272 -28.24 -15.77 10.12
CA ALA A 272 -26.83 -15.44 9.96
C ALA A 272 -26.66 -13.91 9.91
N GLN A 273 -26.44 -13.28 11.07
CA GLN A 273 -25.74 -11.99 11.12
C GLN A 273 -24.24 -12.25 11.27
N PRO A 274 -23.38 -11.76 10.35
CA PRO A 274 -21.95 -11.95 10.46
C PRO A 274 -21.37 -11.05 11.56
N ALA A 275 -20.77 -11.66 12.58
CA ALA A 275 -20.01 -10.97 13.59
C ALA A 275 -18.74 -10.33 12.99
N LYS A 276 -18.40 -9.16 13.53
CA LYS A 276 -17.47 -8.18 13.01
C LYS A 276 -16.04 -8.51 13.44
N GLY A 277 -15.13 -8.56 12.45
CA GLY A 277 -13.73 -8.13 12.48
C GLY A 277 -12.83 -8.48 13.68
N GLY A 278 -11.74 -9.22 13.42
CA GLY A 278 -10.40 -9.10 14.02
C GLY A 278 -10.20 -9.38 15.52
N ARG A 279 -11.10 -8.91 16.39
CA ARG A 279 -11.05 -9.11 17.85
C ARG A 279 -11.58 -10.49 18.26
N ASP A 280 -12.37 -11.11 17.40
CA ASP A 280 -12.87 -12.47 17.61
C ASP A 280 -11.81 -13.55 17.40
N LEU A 281 -10.73 -13.28 16.67
CA LEU A 281 -9.66 -14.28 16.46
C LEU A 281 -8.97 -14.66 17.77
N LEU A 282 -8.75 -13.70 18.68
CA LEU A 282 -8.15 -13.93 20.00
C LEU A 282 -9.11 -14.60 20.99
N ARG A 283 -10.43 -14.37 20.83
CA ARG A 283 -11.47 -15.06 21.59
C ARG A 283 -11.59 -16.50 21.12
N MET A 284 -11.62 -16.72 19.81
CA MET A 284 -11.60 -18.04 19.17
C MET A 284 -10.32 -18.81 19.50
N PHE A 285 -9.16 -18.15 19.59
CA PHE A 285 -7.91 -18.79 20.01
C PHE A 285 -7.95 -19.21 21.49
N ARG A 286 -8.63 -18.42 22.35
CA ARG A 286 -8.87 -18.77 23.76
C ARG A 286 -9.93 -19.86 23.92
N GLU A 287 -11.03 -19.80 23.17
CA GLU A 287 -12.11 -20.78 23.18
C GLU A 287 -11.66 -22.11 22.56
N LEU A 288 -10.83 -22.10 21.50
CA LEU A 288 -10.16 -23.28 20.95
C LEU A 288 -9.12 -23.85 21.91
N LYS A 289 -8.36 -23.00 22.61
CA LYS A 289 -7.45 -23.44 23.69
C LYS A 289 -8.23 -24.06 24.85
N GLN A 290 -9.45 -23.58 25.13
CA GLN A 290 -10.29 -24.05 26.22
C GLN A 290 -11.08 -25.32 25.85
N ALA A 291 -11.51 -25.47 24.60
CA ALA A 291 -12.13 -26.69 24.08
C ALA A 291 -11.12 -27.85 23.93
N VAL A 292 -9.89 -27.55 23.52
CA VAL A 292 -8.77 -28.53 23.46
C VAL A 292 -8.21 -28.85 24.85
N SER A 293 -8.43 -28.00 25.86
CA SER A 293 -8.01 -28.29 27.24
C SER A 293 -8.93 -29.30 27.94
N ASN A 294 -10.16 -29.49 27.45
CA ASN A 294 -11.15 -30.32 28.13
C ASN A 294 -11.22 -31.76 27.60
N ASP A 295 -10.55 -32.06 26.48
CA ASP A 295 -10.49 -33.41 25.94
C ASP A 295 -9.07 -33.69 25.42
N TRP A 296 -8.39 -34.63 26.07
CA TRP A 296 -7.12 -35.23 25.65
C TRP A 296 -5.82 -34.41 25.85
N GLY A 297 -5.20 -34.60 27.01
CA GLY A 297 -3.79 -34.25 27.27
C GLY A 297 -2.84 -35.01 26.35
N SER A 298 -2.51 -34.44 25.19
CA SER A 298 -1.28 -34.67 24.44
C SER A 298 -1.00 -33.40 23.65
N ALA A 299 0.23 -32.89 23.80
CA ALA A 299 0.68 -31.65 23.20
C ALA A 299 0.29 -31.59 21.71
N LYS A 300 -0.26 -30.45 21.26
CA LYS A 300 -0.37 -30.14 19.83
C LYS A 300 0.97 -30.46 19.16
N PRO A 301 1.00 -31.13 18.00
CA PRO A 301 2.21 -31.16 17.20
C PRO A 301 2.64 -29.71 16.97
N VAL A 302 3.82 -29.34 17.48
CA VAL A 302 4.47 -28.10 17.08
C VAL A 302 4.62 -28.19 15.56
N VAL A 303 4.23 -27.15 14.82
CA VAL A 303 4.52 -27.11 13.38
C VAL A 303 6.04 -27.09 13.26
N VAL A 304 6.63 -28.24 12.97
CA VAL A 304 8.06 -28.33 12.69
C VAL A 304 8.21 -27.97 11.23
N GLU A 305 8.70 -26.76 10.98
CA GLU A 305 9.04 -26.33 9.65
C GLU A 305 10.39 -26.94 9.27
N GLU A 306 10.37 -27.97 8.43
CA GLU A 306 11.57 -28.72 8.04
C GLU A 306 12.18 -28.24 6.72
N ASP A 307 11.43 -27.46 5.93
CA ASP A 307 11.88 -27.01 4.61
C ASP A 307 12.84 -25.81 4.73
N LYS A 308 14.14 -26.14 4.78
CA LYS A 308 15.25 -25.18 4.91
C LYS A 308 15.20 -24.07 3.85
N TRP A 309 14.85 -24.40 2.61
CA TRP A 309 14.79 -23.41 1.53
C TRP A 309 13.76 -22.32 1.83
N PHE A 310 12.58 -22.71 2.32
CA PHE A 310 11.55 -21.75 2.65
C PHE A 310 11.85 -20.97 3.94
N LEU A 311 12.55 -21.55 4.91
CA LEU A 311 13.02 -20.81 6.09
C LEU A 311 13.99 -19.71 5.67
N GLU A 312 15.03 -20.06 4.90
CA GLU A 312 16.02 -19.12 4.37
C GLU A 312 15.37 -18.04 3.49
N LYS A 313 14.42 -18.42 2.63
CA LYS A 313 13.72 -17.46 1.78
C LYS A 313 12.81 -16.53 2.59
N LYS A 314 12.13 -17.04 3.62
CA LYS A 314 11.28 -16.23 4.49
C LYS A 314 12.10 -15.20 5.26
N GLU A 315 13.25 -15.58 5.79
CA GLU A 315 14.19 -14.68 6.47
C GLU A 315 14.65 -13.55 5.54
N LYS A 316 15.14 -13.89 4.34
CA LYS A 316 15.55 -12.89 3.34
C LYS A 316 14.43 -11.94 2.93
N LEU A 317 13.19 -12.42 2.86
CA LEU A 317 12.03 -11.60 2.53
C LEU A 317 11.67 -10.64 3.68
N MET A 318 11.85 -11.05 4.94
CA MET A 318 11.67 -10.17 6.11
C MET A 318 12.74 -9.09 6.16
N GLU A 319 14.00 -9.43 5.89
CA GLU A 319 15.10 -8.46 5.78
C GLU A 319 14.79 -7.46 4.66
N PHE A 320 14.40 -7.94 3.48
CA PHE A 320 14.01 -7.10 2.36
C PHE A 320 12.80 -6.18 2.69
N GLU A 321 11.78 -6.68 3.39
CA GLU A 321 10.62 -5.88 3.82
C GLU A 321 11.06 -4.74 4.76
N GLN A 322 11.97 -5.03 5.69
CA GLN A 322 12.53 -4.03 6.61
C GLN A 322 13.35 -2.98 5.86
N GLU A 323 14.22 -3.39 4.94
CA GLU A 323 15.00 -2.48 4.09
C GLU A 323 14.09 -1.61 3.23
N LEU A 324 13.08 -2.21 2.60
CA LEU A 324 12.10 -1.50 1.79
C LEU A 324 11.33 -0.46 2.60
N SER A 325 10.92 -0.80 3.83
CA SER A 325 10.28 0.15 4.75
C SER A 325 11.20 1.32 5.08
N ASN A 326 12.48 1.05 5.37
CA ASN A 326 13.46 2.09 5.67
C ASN A 326 13.68 3.03 4.47
N VAL A 327 13.82 2.48 3.26
CA VAL A 327 13.97 3.27 2.02
C VAL A 327 12.72 4.08 1.73
N SER A 328 11.52 3.51 1.95
CA SER A 328 10.25 4.23 1.82
C SER A 328 10.17 5.45 2.75
N GLN A 329 10.61 5.31 4.00
CA GLN A 329 10.63 6.42 4.95
C GLN A 329 11.64 7.52 4.56
N GLN A 330 12.81 7.13 4.02
CA GLN A 330 13.77 8.09 3.48
C GLN A 330 13.24 8.81 2.23
N ALA A 331 12.51 8.10 1.36
CA ALA A 331 11.85 8.68 0.21
C ALA A 331 10.81 9.74 0.60
N GLU A 332 9.99 9.46 1.63
CA GLU A 332 9.05 10.45 2.18
C GLU A 332 9.77 11.69 2.74
N SER A 333 10.88 11.47 3.44
CA SER A 333 11.70 12.57 3.97
C SER A 333 12.31 13.42 2.85
N LEU A 334 12.74 12.80 1.75
CA LEU A 334 13.24 13.49 0.55
C LEU A 334 12.15 14.33 -0.13
N VAL A 335 10.97 13.75 -0.33
CA VAL A 335 9.80 14.46 -0.90
C VAL A 335 9.46 15.69 -0.06
N LYS A 336 9.45 15.54 1.26
CA LYS A 336 9.22 16.66 2.17
C LYS A 336 10.30 17.74 2.04
N ALA A 337 11.58 17.36 2.04
CA ALA A 337 12.67 18.31 1.88
C ALA A 337 12.61 19.08 0.54
N GLN A 338 12.21 18.41 -0.55
CA GLN A 338 12.02 19.05 -1.86
C GLN A 338 10.83 20.02 -1.86
N GLN A 339 9.75 19.67 -1.18
CA GLN A 339 8.62 20.57 -0.97
C GLN A 339 9.04 21.82 -0.18
N ASP A 340 9.70 21.62 0.96
CA ASP A 340 10.15 22.70 1.85
C ASP A 340 11.12 23.66 1.10
N MET A 341 11.99 23.12 0.25
CA MET A 341 12.87 23.91 -0.62
C MET A 341 12.08 24.77 -1.61
N GLY A 342 11.05 24.19 -2.26
CA GLY A 342 10.18 24.92 -3.16
C GLY A 342 9.41 26.03 -2.48
N GLU A 343 8.90 25.80 -1.27
CA GLU A 343 8.21 26.80 -0.45
C GLU A 343 9.14 27.93 -0.03
N THR A 344 10.30 27.59 0.55
CA THR A 344 11.32 28.56 0.98
C THR A 344 11.77 29.45 -0.17
N MET A 345 12.01 28.86 -1.36
CA MET A 345 12.41 29.62 -2.53
C MET A 345 11.28 30.56 -3.04
N GLY A 346 10.01 30.17 -2.85
CA GLY A 346 8.87 31.02 -3.15
C GLY A 346 8.75 32.20 -2.19
N GLU A 347 8.97 31.97 -0.90
CA GLU A 347 9.02 33.02 0.13
C GLU A 347 10.16 34.01 -0.11
N LEU A 348 11.35 33.51 -0.45
CA LEU A 348 12.50 34.33 -0.84
C LEU A 348 12.14 35.23 -2.03
N GLY A 349 11.53 34.67 -3.06
CA GLY A 349 11.06 35.43 -4.22
C GLY A 349 10.08 36.54 -3.82
N LEU A 350 9.10 36.23 -2.97
CA LEU A 350 8.14 37.21 -2.48
C LEU A 350 8.79 38.32 -1.64
N ALA A 351 9.79 37.99 -0.82
CA ALA A 351 10.55 38.97 -0.07
C ALA A 351 11.26 39.97 -1.00
N PHE A 352 11.90 39.48 -2.07
CA PHE A 352 12.53 40.34 -3.07
C PHE A 352 11.52 41.15 -3.90
N VAL A 353 10.31 40.62 -4.18
CA VAL A 353 9.22 41.42 -4.78
C VAL A 353 8.84 42.60 -3.88
N LYS A 354 8.67 42.35 -2.57
CA LYS A 354 8.34 43.42 -1.61
C LYS A 354 9.44 44.47 -1.54
N LEU A 355 10.70 44.04 -1.51
CA LEU A 355 11.85 44.93 -1.45
C LEU A 355 11.99 45.75 -2.75
N THR A 356 11.76 45.13 -3.91
CA THR A 356 11.70 45.80 -5.22
C THR A 356 10.65 46.91 -5.22
N LYS A 357 9.45 46.60 -4.72
CA LYS A 357 8.35 47.57 -4.65
C LYS A 357 8.75 48.78 -3.78
N PHE A 358 9.27 48.51 -2.59
CA PHE A 358 9.71 49.56 -1.66
C PHE A 358 10.81 50.44 -2.29
N GLU A 359 11.88 49.84 -2.83
CA GLU A 359 12.96 50.62 -3.43
C GLU A 359 12.49 51.41 -4.65
N THR A 360 11.55 50.89 -5.45
CA THR A 360 10.99 51.61 -6.62
C THR A 360 10.15 52.82 -6.20
N GLU A 361 9.36 52.68 -5.13
CA GLU A 361 8.49 53.74 -4.61
C GLU A 361 9.32 54.88 -3.97
N GLU A 362 10.41 54.54 -3.27
CA GLU A 362 11.28 55.48 -2.56
C GLU A 362 12.50 55.94 -3.38
N ALA A 363 12.62 55.56 -4.66
CA ALA A 363 13.78 55.86 -5.50
C ALA A 363 13.88 57.35 -5.86
N VAL A 364 14.92 58.01 -5.33
CA VAL A 364 15.31 59.39 -5.65
C VAL A 364 16.41 59.42 -6.71
N PHE A 365 17.30 58.43 -6.72
CA PHE A 365 18.44 58.35 -7.65
C PHE A 365 18.28 57.20 -8.65
N ASP A 366 18.85 57.35 -9.84
CA ASP A 366 18.81 56.32 -10.89
C ASP A 366 19.47 55.01 -10.44
N SER A 367 20.53 55.07 -9.64
CA SER A 367 21.18 53.89 -9.06
C SER A 367 20.28 53.06 -8.14
N GLN A 368 19.28 53.68 -7.50
CA GLN A 368 18.27 52.95 -6.72
C GLN A 368 17.25 52.25 -7.62
N ARG A 369 16.92 52.85 -8.77
CA ARG A 369 16.03 52.26 -9.77
C ARG A 369 16.67 51.06 -10.46
N GLU A 370 17.96 51.15 -10.76
CA GLU A 370 18.74 50.03 -11.32
C GLU A 370 18.79 48.85 -10.34
N ARG A 371 19.15 49.10 -9.08
CA ARG A 371 19.15 48.07 -8.02
C ARG A 371 17.79 47.41 -7.82
N ALA A 372 16.71 48.19 -7.83
CA ALA A 372 15.36 47.65 -7.75
C ALA A 372 15.05 46.74 -8.96
N GLY A 373 15.55 47.09 -10.15
CA GLY A 373 15.49 46.25 -11.35
C GLY A 373 16.21 44.91 -11.18
N ASP A 374 17.44 44.93 -10.67
CA ASP A 374 18.21 43.70 -10.43
C ASP A 374 17.54 42.81 -9.39
N MET A 375 17.02 43.41 -8.33
CA MET A 375 16.31 42.70 -7.28
C MET A 375 15.01 42.07 -7.77
N LYS A 376 14.34 42.70 -8.74
CA LYS A 376 13.21 42.12 -9.46
C LYS A 376 13.63 40.87 -10.24
N ASN A 377 14.82 40.87 -10.84
CA ASN A 377 15.37 39.72 -11.55
C ASN A 377 15.65 38.57 -10.57
N VAL A 378 16.26 38.87 -9.41
CA VAL A 378 16.46 37.89 -8.32
C VAL A 378 15.12 37.31 -7.86
N ALA A 379 14.11 38.16 -7.63
CA ALA A 379 12.78 37.73 -7.25
C ALA A 379 12.18 36.76 -8.28
N THR A 380 12.33 37.09 -9.56
CA THR A 380 11.82 36.28 -10.67
C THR A 380 12.54 34.93 -10.76
N ALA A 381 13.87 34.90 -10.61
CA ALA A 381 14.67 33.67 -10.60
C ALA A 381 14.30 32.75 -9.42
N ALA A 382 14.09 33.32 -8.23
CA ALA A 382 13.64 32.58 -7.05
C ALA A 382 12.24 31.99 -7.28
N VAL A 383 11.25 32.78 -7.71
CA VAL A 383 9.89 32.26 -8.00
C VAL A 383 9.91 31.18 -9.09
N LYS A 384 10.74 31.33 -10.14
CA LYS A 384 10.91 30.29 -11.16
C LYS A 384 11.50 29.01 -10.57
N SER A 385 12.54 29.11 -9.74
CA SER A 385 13.15 27.96 -9.06
C SER A 385 12.17 27.26 -8.12
N SER A 386 11.34 28.01 -7.39
CA SER A 386 10.25 27.47 -6.56
C SER A 386 9.28 26.59 -7.35
N ARG A 387 8.87 27.04 -8.54
CA ARG A 387 7.99 26.28 -9.44
C ARG A 387 8.66 24.99 -9.93
N LEU A 388 9.93 25.07 -10.32
CA LEU A 388 10.71 23.90 -10.74
C LEU A 388 10.85 22.86 -9.63
N TYR A 389 11.07 23.29 -8.38
CA TYR A 389 11.08 22.38 -7.22
C TYR A 389 9.72 21.72 -6.99
N ARG A 390 8.61 22.45 -7.12
CA ARG A 390 7.25 21.89 -6.98
C ARG A 390 6.95 20.85 -8.07
N GLU A 391 7.31 21.14 -9.32
CA GLU A 391 7.17 20.19 -10.43
C GLU A 391 8.04 18.95 -10.24
N LEU A 392 9.31 19.13 -9.84
CA LEU A 392 10.22 18.04 -9.51
C LEU A 392 9.65 17.16 -8.39
N ASN A 393 9.16 17.77 -7.31
CA ASN A 393 8.59 17.04 -6.19
C ASN A 393 7.42 16.14 -6.63
N GLY A 394 6.54 16.66 -7.49
CA GLY A 394 5.45 15.87 -8.07
C GLY A 394 5.94 14.67 -8.92
N GLN A 395 7.07 14.81 -9.60
CA GLN A 395 7.70 13.68 -10.31
C GLN A 395 8.40 12.71 -9.36
N THR A 396 9.07 13.20 -8.32
CA THR A 396 9.70 12.38 -7.29
C THR A 396 8.67 11.47 -6.62
N VAL A 397 7.52 12.02 -6.20
CA VAL A 397 6.42 11.24 -5.62
C VAL A 397 5.97 10.13 -6.57
N LYS A 398 5.77 10.42 -7.86
CA LYS A 398 5.34 9.43 -8.85
C LYS A 398 6.32 8.27 -9.00
N HIS A 399 7.62 8.55 -9.03
CA HIS A 399 8.63 7.49 -9.13
C HIS A 399 8.69 6.67 -7.83
N LEU A 400 8.77 7.36 -6.68
CA LEU A 400 8.97 6.71 -5.39
C LEU A 400 7.71 6.01 -4.85
N GLU A 401 6.51 6.28 -5.37
CA GLU A 401 5.28 5.52 -5.08
C GLU A 401 5.50 4.00 -5.26
N LYS A 402 6.41 3.61 -6.17
CA LYS A 402 6.74 2.22 -6.42
C LYS A 402 7.24 1.48 -5.18
N LEU A 403 7.88 2.16 -4.23
CA LEU A 403 8.32 1.59 -2.95
C LEU A 403 7.10 1.15 -2.12
N HIS A 404 6.10 2.02 -1.96
CA HIS A 404 4.84 1.70 -1.27
C HIS A 404 4.05 0.60 -1.98
N GLU A 405 4.13 0.53 -3.32
CA GLU A 405 3.52 -0.58 -4.05
C GLU A 405 4.12 -1.93 -3.65
N TYR A 406 5.45 -2.00 -3.53
CA TYR A 406 6.14 -3.22 -3.12
C TYR A 406 5.93 -3.57 -1.64
N LEU A 407 5.77 -2.58 -0.76
CA LEU A 407 5.32 -2.84 0.62
C LEU A 407 3.94 -3.51 0.63
N GLY A 408 3.02 -3.06 -0.24
CA GLY A 408 1.73 -3.70 -0.43
C GLY A 408 1.82 -5.13 -0.98
N ILE A 409 2.79 -5.40 -1.87
CA ILE A 409 3.03 -6.75 -2.39
C ILE A 409 3.61 -7.68 -1.30
N MET A 410 4.47 -7.18 -0.41
CA MET A 410 5.01 -7.97 0.70
C MET A 410 3.92 -8.57 1.59
N LEU A 411 2.79 -7.89 1.75
CA LEU A 411 1.64 -8.47 2.45
C LEU A 411 1.04 -9.68 1.71
N ALA A 412 1.00 -9.66 0.38
CA ALA A 412 0.57 -10.81 -0.42
C ALA A 412 1.57 -11.97 -0.33
N VAL A 413 2.87 -11.67 -0.32
CA VAL A 413 3.94 -12.66 -0.07
C VAL A 413 3.77 -13.31 1.30
N ASN A 414 3.59 -12.51 2.34
CA ASN A 414 3.36 -12.99 3.71
C ASN A 414 2.10 -13.86 3.82
N ASN A 415 1.01 -13.50 3.13
CA ASN A 415 -0.19 -14.34 3.05
C ASN A 415 0.08 -15.70 2.38
N ALA A 416 0.83 -15.72 1.27
CA ALA A 416 1.19 -16.97 0.59
C ALA A 416 2.05 -17.90 1.47
N PHE A 417 3.00 -17.34 2.22
CA PHE A 417 3.78 -18.11 3.21
C PHE A 417 2.90 -18.63 4.36
N SER A 418 1.93 -17.83 4.81
CA SER A 418 0.95 -18.24 5.83
C SER A 418 0.05 -19.38 5.33
N ASP A 419 -0.37 -19.33 4.07
CA ASP A 419 -1.10 -20.39 3.39
C ASP A 419 -0.33 -21.72 3.43
N ARG A 420 0.97 -21.65 3.09
CA ARG A 420 1.85 -22.81 3.14
C ARG A 420 1.97 -23.38 4.55
N SER A 421 2.23 -22.53 5.55
CA SER A 421 2.32 -22.98 6.95
C SER A 421 1.01 -23.61 7.44
N SER A 422 -0.14 -23.07 7.03
CA SER A 422 -1.45 -23.67 7.33
C SER A 422 -1.64 -25.03 6.65
N ALA A 423 -1.23 -25.19 5.38
CA ALA A 423 -1.31 -26.46 4.68
C ALA A 423 -0.36 -27.52 5.28
N LEU A 424 0.85 -27.13 5.69
CA LEU A 424 1.79 -28.00 6.39
C LEU A 424 1.20 -28.50 7.72
N LEU A 425 0.59 -27.60 8.49
CA LEU A 425 -0.08 -27.98 9.74
C LEU A 425 -1.16 -29.03 9.48
N THR A 426 -1.99 -28.88 8.45
CA THR A 426 -3.00 -29.90 8.09
C THR A 426 -2.37 -31.26 7.79
N VAL A 427 -1.25 -31.29 7.03
CA VAL A 427 -0.52 -32.54 6.72
C VAL A 427 0.03 -33.20 8.00
N GLN A 428 0.59 -32.40 8.91
CA GLN A 428 1.15 -32.89 10.17
C GLN A 428 0.06 -33.40 11.12
N THR A 429 -1.07 -32.70 11.22
CA THR A 429 -2.23 -33.14 12.00
C THR A 429 -2.76 -34.48 11.50
N LEU A 430 -3.04 -34.61 10.19
CA LEU A 430 -3.53 -35.87 9.61
C LEU A 430 -2.52 -37.02 9.76
N SER A 431 -1.22 -36.71 9.70
CA SER A 431 -0.17 -37.71 9.93
C SER A 431 -0.13 -38.21 11.38
N SER A 432 -0.31 -37.31 12.35
CA SER A 432 -0.40 -37.66 13.77
C SER A 432 -1.67 -38.47 14.06
N ASP A 433 -2.80 -38.07 13.47
CA ASP A 433 -4.08 -38.77 13.61
C ASP A 433 -3.99 -40.19 13.06
N LEU A 434 -3.42 -40.38 11.87
CA LEU A 434 -3.16 -41.71 11.29
C LEU A 434 -2.29 -42.57 12.20
N ALA A 435 -1.19 -42.03 12.73
CA ALA A 435 -0.34 -42.76 13.66
C ALA A 435 -1.11 -43.19 14.91
N SER A 436 -1.98 -42.31 15.43
CA SER A 436 -2.83 -42.61 16.59
C SER A 436 -3.87 -43.71 16.29
N LEU A 437 -4.45 -43.71 15.09
CA LEU A 437 -5.43 -44.71 14.65
C LEU A 437 -4.77 -46.08 14.45
N HIS A 438 -3.59 -46.13 13.81
CA HIS A 438 -2.80 -47.35 13.69
C HIS A 438 -2.45 -47.94 15.06
N LEU A 439 -2.00 -47.11 16.01
CA LEU A 439 -1.71 -47.55 17.37
C LEU A 439 -2.97 -48.10 18.10
N LYS A 440 -4.14 -47.49 17.89
CA LYS A 440 -5.41 -47.99 18.44
C LYS A 440 -5.78 -49.35 17.85
N ILE A 441 -5.60 -49.54 16.55
CA ILE A 441 -5.82 -50.82 15.87
C ILE A 441 -4.88 -51.89 16.43
N GLU A 442 -3.58 -51.62 16.50
CA GLU A 442 -2.57 -52.56 17.01
C GLU A 442 -2.89 -53.02 18.44
N LYS A 443 -3.28 -52.09 19.32
CA LYS A 443 -3.68 -52.40 20.70
C LYS A 443 -4.93 -53.28 20.76
N LEU A 444 -5.93 -53.00 19.92
CA LEU A 444 -7.16 -53.80 19.86
C LEU A 444 -6.91 -55.18 19.26
N GLU A 445 -6.08 -55.28 18.23
CA GLU A 445 -5.66 -56.54 17.62
C GLU A 445 -4.91 -57.41 18.64
N ALA A 446 -3.91 -56.85 19.35
CA ALA A 446 -3.18 -57.53 20.41
C ALA A 446 -4.09 -57.97 21.57
N ALA A 447 -5.10 -57.18 21.94
CA ALA A 447 -6.08 -57.53 22.97
C ALA A 447 -7.07 -58.62 22.49
N SER A 448 -7.40 -58.65 21.19
CA SER A 448 -8.28 -59.66 20.60
C SER A 448 -7.60 -61.02 20.45
N ALA A 449 -6.30 -61.04 20.15
CA ALA A 449 -5.50 -62.27 19.99
C ALA A 449 -5.36 -63.08 21.30
N LYS A 450 -5.55 -62.44 22.46
CA LYS A 450 -5.49 -63.11 23.78
C LYS A 450 -6.75 -63.90 24.14
N ILE A 451 -7.85 -63.77 23.38
CA ILE A 451 -9.13 -64.43 23.64
C ILE A 451 -9.37 -65.51 22.57
N PHE A 452 -9.40 -66.78 22.98
CA PHE A 452 -9.67 -67.91 22.09
C PHE A 452 -11.10 -67.79 21.52
N GLY A 453 -11.22 -67.69 20.19
CA GLY A 453 -12.50 -67.53 19.49
C GLY A 453 -12.84 -66.11 19.01
N GLY A 454 -12.04 -65.09 19.40
CA GLY A 454 -12.15 -63.72 18.90
C GLY A 454 -13.43 -62.98 19.33
N ASP A 455 -13.29 -61.87 20.03
CA ASP A 455 -14.44 -61.03 20.38
C ASP A 455 -15.03 -60.37 19.11
N ARG A 456 -16.17 -60.88 18.62
CA ARG A 456 -16.85 -60.37 17.41
C ARG A 456 -17.16 -58.87 17.48
N SER A 457 -17.31 -58.30 18.68
CA SER A 457 -17.51 -56.86 18.87
C SER A 457 -16.23 -56.07 18.60
N ARG A 458 -15.08 -56.55 19.09
CA ARG A 458 -13.76 -55.94 18.84
C ARG A 458 -13.34 -56.07 17.39
N LEU A 459 -13.66 -57.20 16.74
CA LEU A 459 -13.37 -57.38 15.32
C LEU A 459 -14.14 -56.37 14.45
N ARG A 460 -15.41 -56.11 14.76
CA ARG A 460 -16.18 -55.02 14.10
C ARG A 460 -15.55 -53.65 14.35
N ARG A 461 -15.15 -53.37 15.60
CA ARG A 461 -14.51 -52.10 15.95
C ARG A 461 -13.17 -51.89 15.23
N ILE A 462 -12.39 -52.95 15.04
CA ILE A 462 -11.15 -52.92 14.25
C ILE A 462 -11.47 -52.59 12.78
N GLU A 463 -12.52 -53.17 12.20
CA GLU A 463 -12.91 -52.87 10.81
C GLU A 463 -13.38 -51.41 10.65
N GLU A 464 -14.19 -50.89 11.57
CA GLU A 464 -14.59 -49.47 11.58
C GLU A 464 -13.38 -48.52 11.68
N LEU A 465 -12.39 -48.87 12.52
CA LEU A 465 -11.15 -48.11 12.64
C LEU A 465 -10.32 -48.20 11.36
N LYS A 466 -10.27 -49.37 10.70
CA LYS A 466 -9.59 -49.54 9.41
C LYS A 466 -10.25 -48.70 8.32
N GLU A 467 -11.57 -48.60 8.31
CA GLU A 467 -12.29 -47.68 7.42
C GLU A 467 -11.96 -46.21 7.70
N THR A 468 -11.90 -45.83 8.98
CA THR A 468 -11.48 -44.48 9.40
C THR A 468 -10.04 -44.18 9.00
N VAL A 469 -9.13 -45.16 9.12
CA VAL A 469 -7.74 -45.05 8.62
C VAL A 469 -7.72 -44.81 7.12
N ARG A 470 -8.45 -45.60 6.33
CA ARG A 470 -8.54 -45.43 4.87
C ARG A 470 -8.99 -44.00 4.52
N ALA A 471 -10.07 -43.52 5.13
CA ALA A 471 -10.57 -42.17 4.90
C ALA A 471 -9.57 -41.07 5.31
N THR A 472 -8.88 -41.24 6.44
CA THR A 472 -7.86 -40.29 6.92
C THR A 472 -6.61 -40.31 6.03
N GLU A 473 -6.25 -41.47 5.49
CA GLU A 473 -5.14 -41.62 4.55
C GLU A 473 -5.43 -40.94 3.22
N ASP A 474 -6.63 -41.12 2.66
CA ASP A 474 -7.10 -40.38 1.48
C ASP A 474 -7.11 -38.87 1.72
N ALA A 475 -7.56 -38.43 2.90
CA ALA A 475 -7.51 -37.02 3.30
C ALA A 475 -6.08 -36.49 3.39
N LYS A 476 -5.15 -37.26 3.97
CA LYS A 476 -3.73 -36.91 4.03
C LYS A 476 -3.12 -36.79 2.65
N ILE A 477 -3.40 -37.73 1.75
CA ILE A 477 -2.92 -37.70 0.36
C ILE A 477 -3.39 -36.40 -0.32
N CYS A 478 -4.67 -36.03 -0.15
CA CYS A 478 -5.19 -34.76 -0.66
C CYS A 478 -4.49 -33.54 -0.05
N ALA A 479 -4.28 -33.53 1.28
CA ALA A 479 -3.59 -32.44 1.96
C ALA A 479 -2.12 -32.28 1.52
N VAL A 480 -1.41 -33.40 1.30
CA VAL A 480 -0.02 -33.39 0.79
C VAL A 480 0.03 -32.81 -0.62
N ARG A 481 -0.90 -33.22 -1.51
CA ARG A 481 -0.96 -32.66 -2.88
C ARG A 481 -1.21 -31.15 -2.85
N GLU A 482 -2.11 -30.68 -2.00
CA GLU A 482 -2.38 -29.25 -1.85
C GLU A 482 -1.18 -28.49 -1.28
N TYR A 483 -0.48 -29.05 -0.29
CA TYR A 483 0.74 -28.47 0.26
C TYR A 483 1.83 -28.33 -0.80
N GLU A 484 2.09 -29.36 -1.60
CA GLU A 484 3.07 -29.29 -2.70
C GLU A 484 2.65 -28.33 -3.81
N ARG A 485 1.34 -28.25 -4.13
CA ARG A 485 0.82 -27.26 -5.08
C ARG A 485 1.09 -25.83 -4.61
N ILE A 486 0.82 -25.53 -3.33
CA ILE A 486 1.09 -24.21 -2.75
C ILE A 486 2.59 -23.90 -2.77
N LYS A 487 3.45 -24.87 -2.44
CA LYS A 487 4.91 -24.70 -2.52
C LYS A 487 5.35 -24.31 -3.92
N GLU A 488 4.84 -25.00 -4.93
CA GLU A 488 5.21 -24.74 -6.32
C GLU A 488 4.71 -23.38 -6.82
N ASN A 489 3.50 -22.99 -6.44
CA ASN A 489 2.98 -21.65 -6.72
C ASN A 489 3.91 -20.59 -6.12
N ILE A 490 4.29 -20.72 -4.84
CA ILE A 490 5.18 -19.74 -4.18
C ILE A 490 6.54 -19.67 -4.87
N ARG A 491 7.12 -20.80 -5.30
CA ARG A 491 8.39 -20.79 -6.05
C ARG A 491 8.28 -20.01 -7.36
N SER A 492 7.28 -20.36 -8.16
CA SER A 492 7.01 -19.70 -9.44
C SER A 492 6.75 -18.20 -9.26
N GLU A 493 6.02 -17.83 -8.21
CA GLU A 493 5.72 -16.43 -7.89
C GLU A 493 6.93 -15.66 -7.39
N LEU A 494 7.81 -16.28 -6.60
CA LEU A 494 9.06 -15.65 -6.17
C LEU A 494 9.95 -15.34 -7.37
N GLU A 495 10.08 -16.27 -8.32
CA GLU A 495 10.85 -16.05 -9.55
C GLU A 495 10.25 -14.94 -10.41
N ARG A 496 8.93 -14.97 -10.63
CA ARG A 496 8.23 -13.90 -11.37
C ARG A 496 8.42 -12.55 -10.68
N HIS A 497 8.20 -12.50 -9.37
CA HIS A 497 8.26 -11.28 -8.59
C HIS A 497 9.68 -10.71 -8.54
N ASP A 498 10.71 -11.54 -8.46
CA ASP A 498 12.11 -11.10 -8.48
C ASP A 498 12.45 -10.37 -9.78
N LYS A 499 11.96 -10.89 -10.91
CA LYS A 499 12.10 -10.27 -12.23
C LYS A 499 11.31 -8.96 -12.35
N GLU A 500 10.04 -8.96 -11.97
CA GLU A 500 9.19 -7.76 -11.95
C GLU A 500 9.81 -6.67 -11.08
N ARG A 501 10.31 -7.04 -9.89
CA ARG A 501 11.01 -6.13 -8.96
C ARG A 501 12.21 -5.49 -9.60
N HIS A 502 13.05 -6.29 -10.25
CA HIS A 502 14.24 -5.78 -10.92
C HIS A 502 13.88 -4.73 -11.98
N ASP A 503 12.99 -5.08 -12.90
CA ASP A 503 12.59 -4.20 -14.00
C ASP A 503 11.93 -2.91 -13.48
N ASP A 504 11.03 -3.06 -12.51
CA ASP A 504 10.31 -1.97 -11.88
C ASP A 504 11.24 -1.00 -11.14
N PHE A 505 12.15 -1.51 -10.32
CA PHE A 505 13.07 -0.68 -9.53
C PHE A 505 14.09 0.02 -10.42
N MET A 506 14.57 -0.66 -11.46
CA MET A 506 15.45 -0.04 -12.45
C MET A 506 14.74 1.08 -13.22
N SER A 507 13.47 0.88 -13.59
CA SER A 507 12.66 1.92 -14.22
C SER A 507 12.40 3.10 -13.27
N MET A 508 12.03 2.83 -12.01
CA MET A 508 11.85 3.83 -10.96
C MET A 508 13.11 4.67 -10.77
N LEU A 509 14.26 4.04 -10.52
CA LEU A 509 15.52 4.72 -10.26
C LEU A 509 15.98 5.54 -11.47
N ARG A 510 15.84 4.99 -12.67
CA ARG A 510 16.15 5.72 -13.91
C ARG A 510 15.29 6.98 -14.04
N GLY A 511 13.97 6.83 -13.88
CA GLY A 511 13.03 7.95 -13.97
C GLY A 511 13.32 9.02 -12.92
N PHE A 512 13.59 8.60 -11.68
CA PHE A 512 13.98 9.47 -10.58
C PHE A 512 15.25 10.25 -10.92
N VAL A 513 16.36 9.58 -11.26
CA VAL A 513 17.65 10.22 -11.54
C VAL A 513 17.58 11.16 -12.74
N VAL A 514 16.93 10.75 -13.83
CA VAL A 514 16.78 11.58 -15.04
C VAL A 514 16.02 12.87 -14.72
N ASN A 515 14.94 12.78 -13.95
CA ASN A 515 14.19 13.97 -13.54
C ASN A 515 15.00 14.83 -12.57
N GLN A 516 15.68 14.25 -11.58
CA GLN A 516 16.54 15.02 -10.67
C GLN A 516 17.60 15.83 -11.44
N ALA A 517 18.34 15.18 -12.35
CA ALA A 517 19.35 15.85 -13.17
C ALA A 517 18.75 16.92 -14.08
N GLY A 518 17.67 16.60 -14.81
CA GLY A 518 17.05 17.53 -15.75
C GLY A 518 16.45 18.77 -15.08
N TYR A 519 15.90 18.65 -13.87
CA TYR A 519 15.41 19.81 -13.12
C TYR A 519 16.56 20.60 -12.48
N ALA A 520 17.62 19.92 -12.00
CA ALA A 520 18.81 20.61 -11.51
C ALA A 520 19.46 21.48 -12.59
N GLU A 521 19.59 20.97 -13.82
CA GLU A 521 20.08 21.74 -14.97
C GLU A 521 19.18 22.94 -15.30
N LYS A 522 17.86 22.75 -15.33
CA LYS A 522 16.91 23.86 -15.54
C LYS A 522 17.06 24.94 -14.47
N MET A 523 17.21 24.55 -13.20
CA MET A 523 17.42 25.49 -12.11
C MET A 523 18.77 26.20 -12.24
N ALA A 524 19.84 25.48 -12.57
CA ALA A 524 21.16 26.06 -12.83
C ALA A 524 21.10 27.14 -13.91
N ASN A 525 20.43 26.87 -15.04
CA ASN A 525 20.25 27.83 -16.13
C ASN A 525 19.51 29.10 -15.68
N VAL A 526 18.52 28.97 -14.79
CA VAL A 526 17.80 30.13 -14.22
C VAL A 526 18.75 31.00 -13.40
N TRP A 527 19.61 30.39 -12.58
CA TRP A 527 20.59 31.12 -11.77
C TRP A 527 21.75 31.69 -12.58
N GLU A 528 22.20 30.98 -13.61
CA GLU A 528 23.25 31.46 -14.53
C GLU A 528 22.78 32.69 -15.31
N THR A 529 21.55 32.66 -15.84
CA THR A 529 20.94 33.83 -16.50
C THR A 529 20.91 35.04 -15.56
N LEU A 530 20.53 34.84 -14.30
CA LEU A 530 20.54 35.92 -13.30
C LEU A 530 21.96 36.45 -13.03
N ALA A 531 22.95 35.56 -12.93
CA ALA A 531 24.34 35.94 -12.70
C ALA A 531 24.90 36.75 -13.88
N GLU A 532 24.54 36.42 -15.11
CA GLU A 532 24.89 37.19 -16.31
C GLU A 532 24.22 38.56 -16.32
N GLU A 533 22.92 38.62 -16.01
CA GLU A 533 22.14 39.87 -15.93
C GLU A 533 22.70 40.83 -14.86
N THR A 534 23.32 40.31 -13.80
CA THR A 534 23.89 41.09 -12.68
C THR A 534 25.40 41.28 -12.74
N ASN A 535 26.05 40.92 -13.85
CA ASN A 535 27.51 40.97 -14.01
C ASN A 535 28.11 42.39 -13.96
N ALA A 536 27.28 43.44 -14.07
CA ALA A 536 27.72 44.83 -13.92
C ALA A 536 28.39 45.08 -12.55
N TYR A 537 27.88 44.47 -11.48
CA TYR A 537 28.44 44.61 -10.13
C TYR A 537 29.86 44.04 -9.97
N VAL A 538 30.25 43.07 -10.82
CA VAL A 538 31.61 42.52 -10.81
C VAL A 538 32.61 43.49 -11.46
N LYS A 539 32.16 44.24 -12.47
CA LYS A 539 33.00 45.19 -13.22
C LYS A 539 33.22 46.50 -12.47
N ASP A 540 32.24 46.94 -11.68
CA ASP A 540 32.33 48.19 -10.91
C ASP A 540 33.09 48.06 -9.58
N GLY A 541 33.41 46.82 -9.16
CA GLY A 541 34.21 46.52 -7.96
C GLY A 541 35.71 46.29 -8.20
N SER A 542 36.17 46.35 -9.46
CA SER A 542 37.59 46.26 -9.88
C SER A 542 38.10 47.65 -10.26
#